data_AF-A0A0M4F7C2-F1
#
_entry.id   AF-A0A0M4F7C2-F1
#
_cell.length_a   1.000
_cell.length_b   1.000
_cell.length_c   1.000
_cell.angle_alpha   90.00
_cell.angle_beta   90.00
_cell.angle_gamma   90.00
#
_symmetry.space_group_name_H-M   'P 1'
#
loop_
_entity.id
_entity.type
_entity.pdbx_description
1 polymer ?
#
loop_
_entity_poly.entity_id
_entity_poly.type
_entity_poly.pdbx_seq_one_letter_code
_entity_poly.pdbx_strand_id
1 'polypeptide(L)'
;MCFASTRCATVEPGKTWELTPFCGRSTCVQNEEDSAKLLELVEDCGPLPLSLANDKCKLDTEKTNKTAPFPYCCPIFTCEPGVKLEYPEVAKDVEKKD
;
A
#
# COMPACT_ATOMS: atom_id res chain seq x y z
N MET A 1 1.62 4.67 21.80
CA MET A 1 2.68 4.56 20.77
C MET A 1 2.42 3.32 19.92
N CYS A 2 2.60 3.41 18.60
CA CYS A 2 2.62 2.25 17.71
C CYS A 2 4.05 1.74 17.54
N PHE A 3 4.26 0.43 17.41
CA PHE A 3 5.58 -0.14 17.12
C PHE A 3 5.79 -0.24 15.60
N ALA A 4 6.78 0.48 15.08
CA ALA A 4 7.17 0.48 13.68
C ALA A 4 8.27 -0.56 13.44
N SER A 5 7.89 -1.76 12.99
CA SER A 5 8.79 -2.90 12.81
C SER A 5 9.95 -2.61 11.83
N THR A 6 9.66 -1.92 10.72
CA THR A 6 10.65 -1.54 9.69
C THR A 6 11.72 -0.58 10.21
N ARG A 7 11.47 0.12 11.32
CA ARG A 7 12.39 1.06 11.97
C ARG A 7 12.94 0.56 13.30
N CYS A 8 12.45 -0.56 13.82
CA CYS A 8 12.73 -1.03 15.18
C CYS A 8 12.53 0.09 16.22
N ALA A 9 11.44 0.84 16.10
CA ALA A 9 11.18 2.04 16.90
C ALA A 9 9.69 2.18 17.26
N THR A 10 9.37 3.09 18.18
CA THR A 10 7.99 3.45 18.50
C THR A 10 7.63 4.82 17.95
N VAL A 11 6.37 4.98 17.55
CA VAL A 11 5.86 6.19 16.88
C VAL A 11 4.61 6.69 17.60
N GLU A 12 4.52 8.01 17.78
CA GLU A 12 3.37 8.66 18.44
C GLU A 12 2.11 8.63 17.56
N PRO A 13 0.90 8.63 18.17
CA PRO A 13 -0.35 8.81 17.43
C PRO A 13 -0.32 10.07 16.57
N GLY A 14 -0.87 9.98 15.36
CA GLY A 14 -0.88 11.04 14.34
C GLY A 14 0.42 11.20 13.56
N LYS A 15 1.45 10.39 13.82
CA LYS A 15 2.71 10.41 13.07
C LYS A 15 2.77 9.28 12.04
N THR A 16 3.45 9.57 10.94
CA THR A 16 3.63 8.68 9.79
C THR A 16 5.09 8.28 9.63
N TRP A 17 5.34 7.09 9.09
CA TRP A 17 6.66 6.62 8.71
C TRP A 17 6.65 5.85 7.39
N GLU A 18 7.76 5.94 6.66
CA GLU A 18 8.00 5.12 5.47
C GLU A 18 8.24 3.65 5.87
N LEU A 19 7.73 2.73 5.05
CA LEU A 19 7.88 1.28 5.21
C LEU A 19 9.09 0.70 4.47
N THR A 20 10.01 1.55 3.99
CA THR A 20 11.26 1.14 3.32
C THR A 20 11.92 -0.03 4.08
N PRO A 21 12.26 -1.15 3.38
CA PRO A 21 12.40 -1.30 1.93
C PRO A 21 11.10 -1.57 1.15
N PHE A 22 9.93 -1.64 1.80
CA PHE A 22 8.65 -1.76 1.12
C PHE A 22 8.16 -0.40 0.60
N CYS A 23 7.42 -0.40 -0.51
CA CYS A 23 6.80 0.81 -1.05
C CYS A 23 5.45 1.06 -0.40
N GLY A 24 5.48 1.81 0.69
CA GLY A 24 4.30 2.16 1.45
C GLY A 24 4.65 3.09 2.61
N ARG A 25 3.62 3.61 3.26
CA ARG A 25 3.74 4.37 4.49
C ARG A 25 2.74 3.83 5.51
N SER A 26 3.09 4.01 6.78
CA SER A 26 2.21 3.70 7.90
C SER A 26 1.96 4.93 8.72
N THR A 27 0.75 5.03 9.28
CA THR A 27 0.37 6.08 10.23
C THR A 27 -0.13 5.45 11.51
N CYS A 28 0.36 5.93 12.66
CA CYS A 28 -0.15 5.50 13.95
C CYS A 28 -1.45 6.24 14.21
N VAL A 29 -2.58 5.55 14.18
CA VAL A 29 -3.90 6.15 14.38
C VAL A 29 -4.53 5.64 15.67
N GLN A 30 -5.30 6.51 16.32
CA GLN A 30 -6.16 6.11 17.43
C GLN A 30 -7.40 5.41 16.86
N ASN A 31 -7.78 4.25 17.40
CA ASN A 31 -9.03 3.62 17.02
C ASN A 31 -10.22 4.53 17.42
N GLU A 32 -11.16 4.72 16.49
CA GLU A 32 -12.29 5.64 16.68
C GLU A 32 -13.36 5.09 17.64
N GLU A 33 -13.50 3.77 17.74
CA GLU A 33 -14.46 3.08 18.61
C GLU A 33 -13.91 2.84 20.02
N ASP A 34 -12.59 2.64 20.13
CA ASP A 34 -11.89 2.31 21.38
C ASP A 34 -10.58 3.12 21.50
N SER A 35 -10.65 4.23 22.23
CA SER A 35 -9.50 5.10 22.51
C SER A 35 -8.37 4.45 23.33
N ALA A 36 -8.53 3.22 23.84
CA ALA A 36 -7.44 2.47 24.44
C ALA A 36 -6.59 1.72 23.40
N LYS A 37 -7.08 1.57 22.16
CA LYS A 37 -6.41 0.83 21.08
C LYS A 37 -5.79 1.77 20.05
N LEU A 38 -4.55 1.46 19.68
CA LEU A 38 -3.85 2.10 18.57
C LEU A 38 -3.79 1.14 17.38
N LEU A 39 -3.92 1.68 16.17
CA LEU A 39 -3.82 0.94 14.93
C LEU A 39 -2.68 1.51 14.08
N GLU A 40 -2.01 0.63 13.34
CA GLU A 40 -1.13 1.03 12.26
C GLU A 40 -1.94 1.03 10.97
N LEU A 41 -2.27 2.23 10.46
CA LEU A 41 -2.91 2.38 9.16
C LEU A 41 -1.84 2.32 8.07
N VAL A 42 -1.87 1.25 7.27
CA VAL A 42 -0.92 1.02 6.17
C VAL A 42 -1.51 1.49 4.85
N GLU A 43 -0.76 2.31 4.12
CA GLU A 43 -1.04 2.69 2.74
C GLU A 43 0.11 2.20 1.86
N ASP A 44 -0.19 1.32 0.90
CA ASP A 44 0.77 0.78 -0.06
C ASP A 44 0.25 0.97 -1.50
N CYS A 45 0.92 0.35 -2.48
CA CYS A 45 0.57 0.48 -3.89
C CYS A 45 -0.70 -0.30 -4.30
N GLY A 46 -1.34 -1.00 -3.37
CA GLY A 46 -2.51 -1.83 -3.64
C GLY A 46 -2.19 -3.11 -4.41
N PRO A 47 -3.24 -3.84 -4.83
CA PRO A 47 -3.08 -5.11 -5.53
C PRO A 47 -2.45 -4.92 -6.91
N LEU A 48 -1.75 -5.96 -7.37
CA LEU A 48 -1.24 -5.97 -8.74
C LEU A 48 -2.39 -6.15 -9.75
N PRO A 49 -2.31 -5.52 -10.94
CA PRO A 49 -3.29 -5.70 -12.00
C PRO A 49 -3.38 -7.15 -12.49
N LEU A 50 -4.59 -7.65 -12.71
CA LEU A 50 -4.87 -8.93 -13.39
C LEU A 50 -4.37 -8.95 -14.82
N SER A 51 -4.33 -7.78 -15.48
CA SER A 51 -3.82 -7.61 -16.85
C SER A 51 -2.31 -7.82 -16.98
N LEU A 52 -1.59 -8.11 -15.89
CA LEU A 52 -0.23 -8.63 -15.95
C LEU A 52 -0.20 -10.12 -16.30
N ALA A 53 -1.22 -10.89 -15.92
CA ALA A 53 -1.25 -12.33 -16.13
C ALA A 53 -1.48 -12.72 -17.60
N ASN A 54 -1.98 -11.80 -18.42
CA ASN A 54 -2.26 -12.02 -19.84
C ASN A 54 -1.22 -11.40 -20.77
N ASP A 55 -0.08 -10.94 -20.23
CA ASP A 55 1.03 -10.27 -20.93
C ASP A 55 0.69 -9.01 -21.73
N LYS A 56 -0.55 -8.52 -21.69
CA LYS A 56 -1.00 -7.30 -22.41
C LYS A 56 -0.58 -6.00 -21.72
N CYS A 57 -0.21 -6.09 -20.45
CA CYS A 57 0.42 -5.03 -19.69
C CYS A 57 1.72 -5.54 -19.08
N LYS A 58 2.74 -4.69 -19.03
CA LYS A 58 4.05 -5.04 -18.46
C LYS A 58 4.50 -3.94 -17.50
N LEU A 59 5.24 -4.34 -16.48
CA LEU A 59 5.92 -3.39 -15.59
C LEU A 59 6.91 -2.56 -16.41
N ASP A 60 6.75 -1.25 -16.38
CA ASP A 60 7.66 -0.31 -17.00
C ASP A 60 8.83 -0.06 -16.05
N THR A 61 9.89 -0.86 -16.20
CA THR A 61 11.08 -0.79 -15.33
C THR A 61 11.87 0.50 -15.48
N GLU A 62 11.74 1.19 -16.62
CA GLU A 62 12.42 2.47 -16.85
C GLU A 62 11.70 3.62 -16.14
N LYS A 63 10.37 3.59 -16.11
CA LYS A 63 9.57 4.61 -15.41
C LYS A 63 9.40 4.33 -13.92
N THR A 64 9.47 3.07 -13.50
CA THR A 64 9.28 2.69 -12.09
C THR A 64 10.55 2.92 -11.28
N ASN A 65 10.54 3.94 -10.41
CA ASN A 65 11.65 4.20 -9.49
C ASN A 65 11.41 3.55 -8.12
N LYS A 66 11.83 2.29 -7.94
CA LYS A 66 11.60 1.51 -6.70
C LYS A 66 12.26 2.08 -5.44
N THR A 67 13.20 3.02 -5.56
CA THR A 67 13.89 3.63 -4.41
C THR A 67 13.30 4.98 -4.00
N ALA A 68 12.33 5.49 -4.75
CA ALA A 68 11.64 6.72 -4.40
C ALA A 68 10.79 6.56 -3.11
N PRO A 69 10.47 7.65 -2.41
CA PRO A 69 9.49 7.62 -1.31
C PRO A 69 8.09 7.26 -1.82
N PHE A 70 7.25 6.67 -0.97
CA PHE A 70 5.85 6.45 -1.31
C PHE A 70 5.13 7.80 -1.56
N PRO A 71 4.24 7.92 -2.56
CA PRO A 71 3.72 6.89 -3.47
C PRO A 71 4.54 6.71 -4.76
N TYR A 72 5.67 7.41 -4.91
CA TYR A 72 6.42 7.46 -6.17
C TYR A 72 7.22 6.19 -6.46
N CYS A 73 7.39 5.31 -5.48
CA CYS A 73 7.95 3.97 -5.70
C CYS A 73 6.97 2.95 -6.27
N CYS A 74 5.69 3.32 -6.43
CA CYS A 74 4.69 2.39 -6.91
C CYS A 74 4.93 1.97 -8.37
N PRO A 75 4.61 0.71 -8.72
CA PRO A 75 4.85 0.19 -10.05
C PRO A 75 4.05 0.94 -11.11
N ILE A 76 4.72 1.35 -12.17
CA ILE A 76 4.09 1.94 -13.36
C ILE A 76 4.02 0.86 -14.42
N PHE A 77 2.85 0.70 -15.04
CA PHE A 77 2.62 -0.30 -16.06
C PHE A 77 2.40 0.35 -17.42
N THR A 78 2.94 -0.27 -18.46
CA THR A 78 2.69 0.09 -19.86
C THR A 78 1.92 -1.05 -20.51
N CYS A 79 0.79 -0.72 -21.13
CA CYS A 79 -0.11 -1.67 -21.80
C CYS A 79 -0.13 -1.47 -23.31
N GLU A 80 -0.52 -2.50 -24.05
CA GLU A 80 -0.82 -2.40 -25.46
C GLU A 80 -1.94 -1.36 -25.74
N PRO A 81 -1.96 -0.73 -26.93
CA PRO A 81 -2.98 0.25 -27.28
C PRO A 81 -4.41 -0.29 -27.11
N GLY A 82 -5.23 0.42 -26.33
CA GLY A 82 -6.62 0.05 -26.07
C GLY A 82 -6.83 -0.92 -24.90
N VAL A 83 -5.76 -1.50 -24.33
CA VAL A 83 -5.83 -2.33 -23.12
C VAL A 83 -5.79 -1.43 -21.89
N LYS A 84 -6.69 -1.69 -20.94
CA LYS A 84 -6.74 -1.00 -19.64
C LYS A 84 -6.22 -1.93 -18.54
N LEU A 85 -5.68 -1.32 -17.49
CA LEU A 85 -5.35 -2.05 -16.27
C LEU A 85 -6.64 -2.47 -15.58
N GLU A 86 -6.75 -3.77 -15.32
CA GLU A 86 -7.84 -4.37 -14.56
C GLU A 86 -7.27 -4.85 -13.23
N TYR A 87 -7.85 -4.39 -12.13
CA TYR A 87 -7.44 -4.79 -10.79
C TYR A 87 -8.42 -5.80 -10.21
N PRO A 88 -7.97 -6.72 -9.34
CA PRO A 88 -8.88 -7.58 -8.60
C PRO A 88 -9.90 -6.74 -7.84
N GLU A 89 -11.16 -7.18 -7.82
CA GLU A 89 -12.13 -6.61 -6.91
C GLU A 89 -11.65 -6.87 -5.48
N VAL A 90 -11.47 -5.80 -4.71
CA VAL A 90 -11.25 -5.94 -3.27
C VAL A 90 -12.57 -6.47 -2.72
N ALA A 91 -12.57 -7.72 -2.26
CA ALA A 91 -13.68 -8.22 -1.47
C ALA A 91 -13.83 -7.25 -0.30
N LYS A 92 -14.93 -6.49 -0.27
CA LYS A 92 -15.26 -5.70 0.90
C LYS A 92 -15.46 -6.73 1.99
N ASP A 93 -14.54 -6.83 2.93
CA ASP A 93 -14.72 -7.65 4.12
C ASP A 93 -16.08 -7.27 4.69
N VAL A 94 -17.03 -8.19 4.56
CA VAL A 94 -18.30 -8.11 5.26
C VAL A 94 -17.91 -8.01 6.72
N GLU A 95 -18.28 -6.90 7.36
CA GLU A 95 -18.19 -6.71 8.81
C GLU A 95 -18.52 -8.04 9.47
N LYS A 96 -17.49 -8.72 9.99
CA LYS A 96 -17.68 -9.93 10.77
C LYS A 96 -18.21 -9.46 12.12
N LYS A 97 -19.52 -9.19 12.16
CA LYS A 97 -20.27 -9.00 13.39
C LYS A 97 -20.26 -10.29 14.18
N ASP A 98 -19.61 -10.19 15.34
CA ASP A 98 -19.77 -10.96 16.58
C ASP A 98 -19.40 -12.45 16.58
#